data_AF-A0A1C6G1M0-F1
#
_entry.id   AF-A0A1C6G1M0-F1
#
_cell.length_a   1.000
_cell.length_b   1.000
_cell.length_c   1.000
_cell.angle_alpha   90.00
_cell.angle_beta   90.00
_cell.angle_gamma   90.00
#
_symmetry.space_group_name_H-M   'P 1'
#
loop_
_entity.id
_entity.type
_entity.pdbx_description
1 polymer ?
#
loop_
_entity_poly.entity_id
_entity_poly.type
_entity_poly.pdbx_seq_one_letter_code
_entity_poly.pdbx_strand_id
1 'polypeptide(L)'
;MEREEVELLPSGLITCLLNSKEVRIMKISPERLTIRLAQEVKEINELKVIFYVFDENRYKEITIEKYNLINKGKHEFYVTYVFSIKDEIYLQNVRNAFNNYTRYIRLKAYSDDNDFSNEMVGYPSEKDYDFYEDYISQKQEWMANLNYDSFNYRILNSVELAINVDNYELYNKYLNEDIETFMSNYLKDNFIEKHKLMYKNISRIYVGNEFCHNLFPSKRMLIDIIKKANNEGLEVTICFTYVRECYIDKIKSIINEIYNWCNENNKKIEIVINDWGMLKVVENKQDYLTLCLGVLLNKRKKDPRYIYKNGYNENKALIGDNSLNSKIFSEFLKDNNINRFEYESCGYKLNIAKGNHTLHMPFYVTNTSQYCTLYAKCTRMNRGRQKLVMGCPMYCKDYIFSYPKHLKMVGKYNSLFSFDDTLLHDSKKLEQYINEGIDRILLNFI
;
A
#
# COMPACT_ATOMS: atom_id res chain seq x y z
N MET A 1 -23.88 37.01 11.19
CA MET A 1 -23.22 37.51 9.97
C MET A 1 -23.21 36.35 8.98
N GLU A 2 -24.29 36.20 8.21
CA GLU A 2 -24.35 35.19 7.14
C GLU A 2 -23.30 35.58 6.09
N ARG A 3 -22.24 34.78 5.97
CA ARG A 3 -21.37 34.89 4.79
C ARG A 3 -22.20 34.37 3.63
N GLU A 4 -22.88 35.26 2.92
CA GLU A 4 -23.67 34.86 1.77
C GLU A 4 -22.78 34.32 0.66
N GLU A 5 -21.54 34.80 0.52
CA GLU A 5 -20.60 34.37 -0.52
C GLU A 5 -19.29 33.82 0.06
N VAL A 6 -18.85 32.66 -0.44
CA VAL A 6 -17.58 32.02 -0.07
C VAL A 6 -16.69 31.91 -1.30
N GLU A 7 -15.44 32.34 -1.13
CA GLU A 7 -14.41 32.25 -2.16
C GLU A 7 -13.59 30.97 -1.99
N LEU A 8 -13.15 30.40 -3.12
CA LEU A 8 -12.15 29.32 -3.16
C LEU A 8 -12.49 28.11 -2.27
N LEU A 9 -13.78 27.74 -2.21
CA LEU A 9 -14.21 26.52 -1.53
C LEU A 9 -13.45 25.30 -2.11
N PRO A 10 -13.05 24.30 -1.29
CA PRO A 10 -12.36 23.12 -1.80
C PRO A 10 -13.16 22.43 -2.92
N SER A 11 -12.50 22.16 -4.05
CA SER A 11 -13.13 21.54 -5.23
C SER A 11 -13.66 20.13 -4.97
N GLY A 12 -13.12 19.44 -3.98
CA GLY A 12 -13.65 18.14 -3.52
C GLY A 12 -15.01 18.23 -2.82
N LEU A 13 -15.47 19.44 -2.46
CA LEU A 13 -16.81 19.64 -1.87
C LEU A 13 -17.81 20.15 -2.88
N ILE A 14 -17.39 21.05 -3.78
CA ILE A 14 -18.24 21.57 -4.84
C ILE A 14 -17.40 21.78 -6.10
N THR A 15 -17.87 21.26 -7.22
CA THR A 15 -17.31 21.55 -8.56
C THR A 15 -18.43 21.96 -9.52
N CYS A 16 -18.06 22.49 -10.68
CA CYS A 16 -19.00 22.98 -11.68
C CYS A 16 -18.59 22.47 -13.07
N LEU A 17 -19.58 22.06 -13.85
CA LEU A 17 -19.41 21.75 -15.27
C LEU A 17 -20.15 22.80 -16.11
N LEU A 18 -19.45 23.36 -17.10
CA LEU A 18 -20.02 24.22 -18.13
C LEU A 18 -19.87 23.50 -19.47
N ASN A 19 -20.98 23.18 -20.13
CA ASN A 19 -20.99 22.36 -21.35
C ASN A 19 -20.16 21.07 -21.18
N SER A 20 -20.42 20.35 -20.09
CA SER A 20 -19.73 19.10 -19.70
C SER A 20 -18.20 19.20 -19.49
N LYS A 21 -17.64 20.42 -19.39
CA LYS A 21 -16.23 20.64 -19.02
C LYS A 21 -16.13 21.18 -17.61
N GLU A 22 -15.24 20.61 -16.80
CA GLU A 22 -14.98 21.12 -15.47
C GLU A 22 -14.40 22.54 -15.53
N VAL A 23 -15.01 23.44 -14.78
CA VAL A 23 -14.62 24.84 -14.64
C VAL A 23 -14.37 25.17 -13.18
N ARG A 24 -13.48 26.12 -12.92
CA ARG A 24 -13.10 26.46 -11.54
C ARG A 24 -14.13 27.40 -10.94
N ILE A 25 -14.74 27.02 -9.83
CA ILE A 25 -15.54 27.93 -9.00
C ILE A 25 -14.60 28.91 -8.30
N MET A 26 -14.86 30.20 -8.46
CA MET A 26 -14.14 31.29 -7.79
C MET A 26 -14.89 31.74 -6.55
N LYS A 27 -16.21 31.95 -6.70
CA LYS A 27 -17.11 32.35 -5.62
C LYS A 27 -18.44 31.64 -5.75
N ILE A 28 -19.04 31.31 -4.63
CA ILE A 28 -20.35 30.67 -4.59
C ILE A 28 -21.20 31.27 -3.46
N SER A 29 -22.48 31.49 -3.72
CA SER A 29 -23.50 31.90 -2.76
C SER A 29 -24.81 31.21 -3.07
N PRO A 30 -25.81 31.24 -2.17
CA PRO A 30 -27.14 30.69 -2.42
C PRO A 30 -27.84 31.20 -3.69
N GLU A 31 -27.44 32.37 -4.20
CA GLU A 31 -28.09 33.01 -5.37
C GLU A 31 -27.11 33.38 -6.49
N ARG A 32 -25.79 33.18 -6.31
CA ARG A 32 -24.78 33.52 -7.29
C ARG A 32 -23.70 32.46 -7.40
N LEU A 33 -23.18 32.33 -8.62
CA LEU A 33 -22.06 31.47 -8.92
C LEU A 33 -21.08 32.22 -9.82
N THR A 34 -19.84 32.36 -9.38
CA THR A 34 -18.75 32.92 -10.19
C THR A 34 -17.80 31.81 -10.57
N ILE A 35 -17.62 31.59 -11.87
CA ILE A 35 -16.69 30.60 -12.41
C ILE A 35 -15.59 31.25 -13.23
N ARG A 36 -14.48 30.52 -13.34
CA ARG A 36 -13.35 30.84 -14.20
C ARG A 36 -13.16 29.77 -15.27
N LEU A 37 -12.98 30.23 -16.50
CA LEU A 37 -12.72 29.44 -17.70
C LEU A 37 -11.33 29.76 -18.26
N ALA A 38 -10.68 28.80 -18.92
CA ALA A 38 -9.46 29.10 -19.69
C ALA A 38 -9.77 29.93 -20.95
N GLN A 39 -10.91 29.67 -21.60
CA GLN A 39 -11.33 30.34 -22.83
C GLN A 39 -12.83 30.62 -22.78
N GLU A 40 -13.25 31.65 -23.51
CA GLU A 40 -14.65 32.00 -23.66
C GLU A 40 -15.43 30.91 -24.41
N VAL A 41 -16.65 30.62 -23.96
CA VAL A 41 -17.58 29.73 -24.67
C VAL A 41 -18.52 30.55 -25.54
N LYS A 42 -18.80 30.06 -26.76
CA LYS A 42 -19.72 30.71 -27.70
C LYS A 42 -21.15 30.75 -27.15
N GLU A 43 -21.60 29.62 -26.62
CA GLU A 43 -22.94 29.44 -26.07
C GLU A 43 -22.86 28.61 -24.78
N ILE A 44 -23.78 28.88 -23.85
CA ILE A 44 -23.92 28.13 -22.60
C ILE A 44 -25.12 27.21 -22.77
N ASN A 45 -24.85 25.95 -23.09
CA ASN A 45 -25.87 24.93 -23.31
C ASN A 45 -26.26 24.24 -22.00
N GLU A 46 -25.28 24.08 -21.10
CA GLU A 46 -25.46 23.34 -19.85
C GLU A 46 -24.61 23.97 -18.75
N LEU A 47 -25.23 24.21 -17.60
CA LEU A 47 -24.56 24.61 -16.37
C LEU A 47 -24.94 23.60 -15.28
N LYS A 48 -23.95 22.88 -14.77
CA LYS A 48 -24.14 21.92 -13.68
C LYS A 48 -23.26 22.27 -12.49
N VAL A 49 -23.79 22.05 -11.30
CA VAL A 49 -23.04 22.18 -10.05
C VAL A 49 -23.15 20.86 -9.31
N ILE A 50 -22.01 20.33 -8.87
CA ILE A 50 -21.89 19.03 -8.25
C ILE A 50 -21.45 19.26 -6.80
N PHE A 51 -22.24 18.76 -5.86
CA PHE A 51 -22.02 18.93 -4.42
C PHE A 51 -21.68 17.59 -3.77
N TYR A 52 -20.70 17.55 -2.88
CA TYR A 52 -20.46 16.41 -2.01
C TYR A 52 -21.47 16.43 -0.85
N VAL A 53 -22.27 15.37 -0.76
CA VAL A 53 -23.25 15.18 0.32
C VAL A 53 -22.61 14.33 1.40
N PHE A 54 -22.26 14.96 2.53
CA PHE A 54 -21.51 14.33 3.62
C PHE A 54 -22.22 13.09 4.19
N ASP A 55 -23.52 13.19 4.47
CA ASP A 55 -24.29 12.11 5.11
C ASP A 55 -24.49 10.89 4.18
N GLU A 56 -24.36 11.09 2.87
CA GLU A 56 -24.59 10.05 1.85
C GLU A 56 -23.29 9.58 1.18
N ASN A 57 -22.14 10.16 1.55
CA ASN A 57 -20.81 9.87 0.98
C ASN A 57 -20.76 9.85 -0.55
N ARG A 58 -21.54 10.73 -1.21
CA ARG A 58 -21.64 10.76 -2.67
C ARG A 58 -21.73 12.18 -3.20
N TYR A 59 -21.46 12.31 -4.49
CA TYR A 59 -21.69 13.54 -5.20
C TYR A 59 -23.13 13.60 -5.74
N LYS A 60 -23.76 14.76 -5.59
CA LYS A 60 -25.07 15.09 -6.15
C LYS A 60 -24.88 16.15 -7.22
N GLU A 61 -25.16 15.76 -8.46
CA GLU A 61 -25.18 16.66 -9.61
C GLU A 61 -26.53 17.38 -9.69
N ILE A 62 -26.48 18.69 -9.99
CA ILE A 62 -27.66 19.54 -10.17
C ILE A 62 -27.47 20.31 -11.47
N THR A 63 -28.42 20.16 -12.38
CA THR A 63 -28.51 20.99 -13.59
C THR A 63 -29.23 22.29 -13.25
N ILE A 64 -28.60 23.42 -13.56
CA ILE A 64 -29.17 24.75 -13.31
C ILE A 64 -29.94 25.18 -14.54
N GLU A 65 -31.26 25.07 -14.49
CA GLU A 65 -32.13 25.45 -15.63
C GLU A 65 -32.41 26.95 -15.68
N LYS A 66 -32.51 27.61 -14.51
CA LYS A 66 -32.89 29.02 -14.39
C LYS A 66 -31.74 29.86 -13.87
N TYR A 67 -30.96 30.41 -14.78
CA TYR A 67 -29.87 31.35 -14.47
C TYR A 67 -29.87 32.56 -15.40
N ASN A 68 -29.28 33.65 -14.93
CA ASN A 68 -28.96 34.83 -15.73
C ASN A 68 -27.45 35.09 -15.66
N LEU A 69 -26.79 35.23 -16.81
CA LEU A 69 -25.40 35.71 -16.85
C LEU A 69 -25.41 37.23 -16.61
N ILE A 70 -24.97 37.66 -15.42
CA ILE A 70 -25.05 39.07 -14.99
C ILE A 70 -23.74 39.82 -15.19
N ASN A 71 -22.60 39.12 -15.29
CA ASN A 71 -21.32 39.75 -15.58
C ASN A 71 -20.37 38.78 -16.28
N LYS A 72 -19.52 39.33 -17.13
CA LYS A 72 -18.44 38.64 -17.84
C LYS A 72 -17.17 39.50 -17.80
N GLY A 73 -16.12 38.98 -17.20
CA GLY A 73 -14.80 39.62 -17.16
C GLY A 73 -13.80 38.91 -18.07
N LYS A 74 -13.09 39.66 -18.91
CA LYS A 74 -11.97 39.13 -19.70
C LYS A 74 -10.65 39.54 -19.03
N HIS A 75 -9.81 38.56 -18.73
CA HIS A 75 -8.47 38.75 -18.18
C HIS A 75 -7.44 38.20 -19.16
N GLU A 76 -6.16 38.47 -18.89
CA GLU A 76 -5.04 38.05 -19.74
C GLU A 76 -5.01 36.53 -19.97
N PHE A 77 -5.26 35.73 -18.91
CA PHE A 77 -5.12 34.26 -18.94
C PHE A 77 -6.42 33.49 -18.74
N TYR A 78 -7.54 34.17 -18.50
CA TYR A 78 -8.82 33.52 -18.21
C TYR A 78 -10.01 34.44 -18.41
N VAL A 79 -11.20 33.85 -18.43
CA VAL A 79 -12.48 34.55 -18.49
C VAL A 79 -13.27 34.21 -17.23
N THR A 80 -14.01 35.18 -16.69
CA THR A 80 -14.89 34.99 -15.53
C THR A 80 -16.33 35.21 -15.93
N TYR A 81 -17.20 34.27 -15.55
CA TYR A 81 -18.65 34.39 -15.71
C TYR A 81 -19.28 34.46 -14.32
N VAL A 82 -20.22 35.40 -14.14
CA VAL A 82 -21.01 35.55 -12.92
C VAL A 82 -22.46 35.27 -13.26
N PHE A 83 -23.02 34.23 -12.66
CA PHE A 83 -24.41 33.85 -12.79
C PHE A 83 -25.21 34.30 -11.58
N SER A 84 -26.42 34.80 -11.82
CA SER A 84 -27.49 34.84 -10.83
C SER A 84 -28.36 33.60 -11.02
N ILE A 85 -28.56 32.84 -9.95
CA ILE A 85 -29.27 31.57 -9.95
C ILE A 85 -30.49 31.71 -9.03
N LYS A 86 -31.68 31.43 -9.55
CA LYS A 86 -32.93 31.40 -8.78
C LYS A 86 -33.49 29.99 -8.80
N ASP A 87 -32.84 29.13 -8.04
CA ASP A 87 -33.15 27.70 -7.97
C ASP A 87 -33.09 27.24 -6.51
N GLU A 88 -34.21 26.76 -5.97
CA GLU A 88 -34.33 26.35 -4.57
C GLU A 88 -33.44 25.14 -4.24
N ILE A 89 -33.27 24.23 -5.21
CA ILE A 89 -32.44 23.04 -5.03
C ILE A 89 -30.98 23.48 -4.92
N TYR A 90 -30.50 24.34 -5.81
CA TYR A 90 -29.16 24.93 -5.72
C TYR A 90 -28.95 25.65 -4.38
N LEU A 91 -29.88 26.53 -3.99
CA LEU A 91 -29.84 27.28 -2.73
C LEU A 91 -29.67 26.35 -1.53
N GLN A 92 -30.48 25.29 -1.46
CA GLN A 92 -30.43 24.35 -0.34
C GLN A 92 -29.10 23.58 -0.31
N ASN A 93 -28.58 23.16 -1.46
CA ASN A 93 -27.30 22.45 -1.52
C ASN A 93 -26.11 23.34 -1.17
N VAL A 94 -26.11 24.62 -1.56
CA VAL A 94 -25.10 25.59 -1.13
C VAL A 94 -25.13 25.78 0.39
N ARG A 95 -26.31 25.99 0.98
CA ARG A 95 -26.46 26.14 2.44
C ARG A 95 -25.97 24.90 3.18
N ASN A 96 -26.35 23.71 2.72
CA ASN A 96 -25.91 22.45 3.32
C ASN A 96 -24.38 22.28 3.23
N ALA A 97 -23.79 22.57 2.07
CA ALA A 97 -22.35 22.49 1.89
C ALA A 97 -21.59 23.49 2.80
N PHE A 98 -22.11 24.70 2.96
CA PHE A 98 -21.53 25.70 3.87
C PHE A 98 -21.62 25.27 5.33
N ASN A 99 -22.77 24.73 5.76
CA ASN A 99 -22.94 24.22 7.11
C ASN A 99 -21.97 23.08 7.41
N ASN A 100 -21.88 22.11 6.50
CA ASN A 100 -20.97 20.96 6.65
C ASN A 100 -19.51 21.38 6.66
N TYR A 101 -19.11 22.27 5.75
CA TYR A 101 -17.74 22.78 5.71
C TYR A 101 -17.39 23.63 6.93
N THR A 102 -18.34 24.44 7.42
CA THR A 102 -18.17 25.22 8.66
C THR A 102 -18.00 24.30 9.86
N ARG A 103 -18.79 23.22 9.96
CA ARG A 103 -18.63 22.20 11.01
C ARG A 103 -17.23 21.58 10.93
N TYR A 104 -16.80 21.15 9.74
CA TYR A 104 -15.46 20.61 9.53
C TYR A 104 -14.35 21.58 9.98
N ILE A 105 -14.41 22.86 9.57
CA ILE A 105 -13.42 23.87 9.97
C ILE A 105 -13.40 24.04 11.48
N ARG A 106 -14.57 24.15 12.12
CA ARG A 106 -14.68 24.32 13.57
C ARG A 106 -14.04 23.14 14.30
N LEU A 107 -14.41 21.92 13.92
CA LEU A 107 -13.81 20.72 14.51
C LEU A 107 -12.29 20.73 14.29
N LYS A 108 -11.81 21.01 13.08
CA LYS A 108 -10.37 20.98 12.79
C LYS A 108 -9.56 22.07 13.51
N ALA A 109 -10.17 23.22 13.77
CA ALA A 109 -9.51 24.36 14.39
C ALA A 109 -9.55 24.33 15.93
N TYR A 110 -10.59 23.74 16.53
CA TYR A 110 -10.87 23.87 17.95
C TYR A 110 -10.98 22.55 18.71
N SER A 111 -11.11 21.40 18.04
CA SER A 111 -11.08 20.08 18.67
C SER A 111 -9.68 19.49 18.63
N ASP A 112 -9.39 18.54 19.52
CA ASP A 112 -8.21 17.70 19.35
C ASP A 112 -8.40 16.71 18.19
N ASP A 113 -7.31 16.05 17.77
CA ASP A 113 -7.34 15.15 16.62
C ASP A 113 -8.22 13.90 16.85
N ASN A 114 -8.42 13.50 18.11
CA ASN A 114 -9.21 12.33 18.50
C ASN A 114 -10.71 12.64 18.39
N ASP A 115 -11.15 13.74 18.99
CA ASP A 115 -12.52 14.25 18.90
C ASP A 115 -12.88 14.56 17.45
N PHE A 116 -11.97 15.22 16.72
CA PHE A 116 -12.16 15.51 15.30
C PHE A 116 -12.42 14.23 14.50
N SER A 117 -11.60 13.20 14.68
CA SER A 117 -11.70 11.95 13.91
C SER A 117 -12.95 11.15 14.30
N ASN A 118 -13.32 11.15 15.58
CA ASN A 118 -14.54 10.52 16.04
C ASN A 118 -15.79 11.21 15.45
N GLU A 119 -15.90 12.53 15.56
CA GLU A 119 -17.02 13.31 15.06
C GLU A 119 -17.17 13.25 13.53
N MET A 120 -16.05 13.25 12.80
CA MET A 120 -16.07 13.30 11.34
C MET A 120 -16.33 11.95 10.68
N VAL A 121 -15.83 10.85 11.27
CA VAL A 121 -15.83 9.54 10.61
C VAL A 121 -16.12 8.35 11.53
N GLY A 122 -16.51 8.59 12.78
CA GLY A 122 -16.76 7.54 13.77
C GLY A 122 -15.50 6.76 14.18
N TYR A 123 -14.31 7.37 14.06
CA TYR A 123 -13.07 6.72 14.48
C TYR A 123 -13.08 6.44 16.00
N PRO A 124 -12.76 5.21 16.46
CA PRO A 124 -12.78 4.85 17.87
C PRO A 124 -11.50 5.34 18.56
N SER A 125 -11.41 6.65 18.79
CA SER A 125 -10.23 7.30 19.37
C SER A 125 -9.92 6.85 20.80
N GLU A 126 -10.91 6.34 21.53
CA GLU A 126 -10.73 5.75 22.86
C GLU A 126 -9.82 4.50 22.82
N LYS A 127 -9.80 3.78 21.69
CA LYS A 127 -8.97 2.59 21.52
C LYS A 127 -7.50 2.92 21.24
N ASP A 128 -7.18 4.17 20.91
CA ASP A 128 -5.79 4.62 20.68
C ASP A 128 -4.92 4.59 21.95
N TYR A 129 -5.51 4.37 23.12
CA TYR A 129 -4.80 4.28 24.41
C TYR A 129 -4.53 2.83 24.87
N ASP A 130 -5.06 1.83 24.16
CA ASP A 130 -4.84 0.42 24.50
C ASP A 130 -3.68 -0.16 23.66
N PHE A 131 -2.62 -0.59 24.34
CA PHE A 131 -1.40 -1.12 23.72
C PHE A 131 -1.05 -2.48 24.33
N TYR A 132 -0.31 -3.28 23.58
CA TYR A 132 0.40 -4.43 24.13
C TYR A 132 1.61 -3.96 24.94
N GLU A 133 1.97 -4.72 25.98
CA GLU A 133 3.16 -4.46 26.77
C GLU A 133 4.44 -4.71 25.97
N ASP A 134 4.46 -5.77 25.16
CA ASP A 134 5.58 -6.17 24.33
C ASP A 134 5.13 -6.83 23.01
N TYR A 135 6.07 -6.92 22.05
CA TYR A 135 5.79 -7.44 20.72
C TYR A 135 5.58 -8.95 20.66
N ILE A 136 6.19 -9.72 21.56
CA ILE A 136 6.04 -11.18 21.58
C ILE A 136 4.60 -11.51 22.00
N SER A 137 4.12 -10.89 23.07
CA SER A 137 2.72 -11.02 23.52
C SER A 137 1.72 -10.59 22.43
N GLN A 138 1.99 -9.46 21.76
CA GLN A 138 1.22 -8.98 20.61
C GLN A 138 1.17 -10.02 19.49
N LYS A 139 2.32 -10.56 19.08
CA LYS A 139 2.43 -11.54 18.00
C LYS A 139 1.75 -12.86 18.35
N GLN A 140 1.89 -13.30 19.59
CA GLN A 140 1.23 -14.51 20.08
C GLN A 140 -0.29 -14.37 20.03
N GLU A 141 -0.85 -13.24 20.47
CA GLU A 141 -2.30 -13.00 20.39
C GLU A 141 -2.78 -12.95 18.93
N TRP A 142 -2.03 -12.27 18.05
CA TRP A 142 -2.38 -12.19 16.63
C TRP A 142 -2.38 -13.53 15.93
N MET A 143 -1.47 -14.44 16.28
CA MET A 143 -1.38 -15.77 15.68
C MET A 143 -2.27 -16.80 16.38
N ALA A 144 -2.89 -16.45 17.51
CA ALA A 144 -3.70 -17.37 18.29
C ALA A 144 -4.96 -17.80 17.52
N ASN A 145 -5.25 -19.11 17.57
CA ASN A 145 -6.44 -19.72 16.97
C ASN A 145 -6.60 -19.49 15.45
N LEU A 146 -5.51 -19.16 14.74
CA LEU A 146 -5.51 -19.08 13.28
C LEU A 146 -5.34 -20.47 12.68
N ASN A 147 -6.45 -21.09 12.29
CA ASN A 147 -6.44 -22.31 11.49
C ASN A 147 -7.74 -22.44 10.70
N TYR A 148 -7.74 -23.31 9.70
CA TYR A 148 -8.94 -23.61 8.94
C TYR A 148 -9.79 -24.65 9.65
N ASP A 149 -11.10 -24.44 9.74
CA ASP A 149 -12.03 -25.48 10.20
C ASP A 149 -12.05 -26.66 9.22
N SER A 150 -12.24 -26.33 7.94
CA SER A 150 -12.19 -27.26 6.81
C SER A 150 -11.23 -26.75 5.74
N PHE A 151 -10.42 -27.65 5.16
CA PHE A 151 -9.41 -27.27 4.16
C PHE A 151 -9.19 -28.38 3.14
N ASN A 152 -9.28 -28.04 1.86
CA ASN A 152 -9.00 -28.99 0.79
C ASN A 152 -7.50 -29.02 0.49
N TYR A 153 -6.76 -29.97 1.07
CA TYR A 153 -5.32 -30.09 0.86
C TYR A 153 -4.90 -30.23 -0.61
N ARG A 154 -5.79 -30.66 -1.52
CA ARG A 154 -5.48 -30.74 -2.95
C ARG A 154 -5.20 -29.35 -3.55
N ILE A 155 -5.78 -28.28 -3.00
CA ILE A 155 -5.51 -26.92 -3.49
C ILE A 155 -4.04 -26.55 -3.28
N LEU A 156 -3.39 -27.08 -2.24
CA LEU A 156 -1.96 -26.83 -2.01
C LEU A 156 -1.09 -27.37 -3.14
N ASN A 157 -1.55 -28.35 -3.92
CA ASN A 157 -0.80 -28.84 -5.08
C ASN A 157 -0.76 -27.83 -6.24
N SER A 158 -1.70 -26.88 -6.27
CA SER A 158 -1.77 -25.83 -7.28
C SER A 158 -0.96 -24.58 -6.94
N VAL A 159 -0.37 -24.52 -5.74
CA VAL A 159 0.43 -23.37 -5.29
C VAL A 159 1.81 -23.76 -4.80
N GLU A 160 2.77 -22.89 -5.07
CA GLU A 160 4.09 -22.91 -4.46
C GLU A 160 4.02 -22.30 -3.04
N LEU A 161 4.67 -22.92 -2.06
CA LEU A 161 4.79 -22.35 -0.71
C LEU A 161 6.22 -21.85 -0.49
N ALA A 162 6.33 -20.60 -0.07
CA ALA A 162 7.60 -19.94 0.22
C ALA A 162 7.58 -19.28 1.60
N ILE A 163 8.77 -19.05 2.15
CA ILE A 163 8.98 -18.28 3.38
C ILE A 163 10.02 -17.19 3.18
N ASN A 164 9.98 -16.17 4.04
CA ASN A 164 10.93 -15.07 4.01
C ASN A 164 12.06 -15.28 5.05
N VAL A 165 13.31 -15.20 4.57
CA VAL A 165 14.55 -15.19 5.36
C VAL A 165 15.15 -13.80 5.13
N ASP A 166 14.83 -12.83 5.99
CA ASP A 166 14.96 -11.40 5.64
C ASP A 166 15.94 -10.59 6.50
N ASN A 167 16.62 -11.26 7.42
CA ASN A 167 17.50 -10.64 8.40
C ASN A 167 18.63 -11.58 8.85
N TYR A 168 19.65 -11.01 9.49
CA TYR A 168 20.86 -11.74 9.89
C TYR A 168 20.63 -12.88 10.88
N GLU A 169 19.61 -12.80 11.74
CA GLU A 169 19.30 -13.91 12.63
C GLU A 169 18.79 -15.11 11.82
N LEU A 170 17.84 -14.87 10.91
CA LEU A 170 17.30 -15.90 10.03
C LEU A 170 18.34 -16.44 9.04
N TYR A 171 19.19 -15.60 8.46
CA TYR A 171 20.30 -16.05 7.61
C TYR A 171 21.22 -17.02 8.35
N ASN A 172 21.58 -16.68 9.59
CA ASN A 172 22.47 -17.51 10.40
C ASN A 172 21.78 -18.81 10.84
N LYS A 173 20.52 -18.77 11.29
CA LYS A 173 19.76 -19.99 11.61
C LYS A 173 19.69 -20.91 10.39
N TYR A 174 19.27 -20.37 9.25
CA TYR A 174 19.17 -21.15 8.01
C TYR A 174 20.49 -21.77 7.60
N LEU A 175 21.62 -21.04 7.66
CA LEU A 175 22.92 -21.59 7.26
C LEU A 175 23.46 -22.70 8.18
N ASN A 176 23.07 -22.70 9.47
CA ASN A 176 23.59 -23.63 10.48
C ASN A 176 22.69 -24.86 10.73
N GLU A 177 21.45 -24.83 10.24
CA GLU A 177 20.46 -25.89 10.42
C GLU A 177 20.15 -26.55 9.06
N ASP A 178 19.74 -27.82 9.04
CA ASP A 178 19.06 -28.37 7.86
C ASP A 178 17.66 -27.74 7.70
N ILE A 179 17.08 -27.83 6.51
CA ILE A 179 15.78 -27.23 6.22
C ILE A 179 14.65 -27.70 7.16
N GLU A 180 14.62 -28.96 7.58
CA GLU A 180 13.56 -29.48 8.45
C GLU A 180 13.64 -28.88 9.86
N THR A 181 14.85 -28.85 10.42
CA THR A 181 15.15 -28.22 11.71
C THR A 181 14.83 -26.73 11.67
N PHE A 182 15.30 -26.03 10.62
CA PHE A 182 15.05 -24.60 10.43
C PHE A 182 13.56 -24.30 10.35
N MET A 183 12.80 -25.06 9.56
CA MET A 183 11.35 -24.86 9.43
C MET A 183 10.61 -25.14 10.74
N SER A 184 10.97 -26.20 11.47
CA SER A 184 10.38 -26.48 12.78
C SER A 184 10.57 -25.30 13.74
N ASN A 185 11.77 -24.72 13.79
CA ASN A 185 12.06 -23.58 14.65
C ASN A 185 11.35 -22.31 14.15
N TYR A 186 11.41 -22.04 12.84
CA TYR A 186 10.75 -20.89 12.23
C TYR A 186 9.24 -20.88 12.51
N LEU A 187 8.57 -22.03 12.40
CA LEU A 187 7.12 -22.09 12.64
C LEU A 187 6.77 -21.92 14.12
N LYS A 188 7.59 -22.48 15.04
CA LYS A 188 7.41 -22.31 16.49
C LYS A 188 7.65 -20.87 16.93
N ASP A 189 8.71 -20.24 16.46
CA ASP A 189 9.06 -18.84 16.73
C ASP A 189 7.95 -17.88 16.22
N ASN A 190 7.11 -18.34 15.31
CA ASN A 190 5.99 -17.60 14.73
C ASN A 190 4.60 -18.09 15.18
N PHE A 191 4.52 -19.03 16.13
CA PHE A 191 3.27 -19.56 16.70
C PHE A 191 2.28 -20.14 15.67
N ILE A 192 2.79 -20.76 14.60
CA ILE A 192 1.97 -21.21 13.45
C ILE A 192 2.21 -22.68 13.07
N GLU A 193 2.95 -23.43 13.89
CA GLU A 193 3.41 -24.79 13.60
C GLU A 193 2.28 -25.82 13.40
N LYS A 194 1.07 -25.52 13.91
CA LYS A 194 -0.11 -26.39 13.77
C LYS A 194 -1.04 -26.00 12.63
N HIS A 195 -0.74 -24.93 11.90
CA HIS A 195 -1.61 -24.44 10.84
C HIS A 195 -1.63 -25.39 9.65
N LYS A 196 -2.83 -25.69 9.11
CA LYS A 196 -3.02 -26.64 7.99
C LYS A 196 -2.28 -26.31 6.68
N LEU A 197 -1.74 -25.09 6.55
CA LEU A 197 -0.92 -24.68 5.41
C LEU A 197 0.50 -25.26 5.50
N MET A 198 0.98 -25.48 6.73
CA MET A 198 2.33 -26.00 6.99
C MET A 198 2.43 -27.51 6.76
N TYR A 199 1.34 -28.17 6.33
CA TYR A 199 1.38 -29.59 5.96
C TYR A 199 2.00 -29.80 4.58
N LYS A 200 2.18 -28.72 3.80
CA LYS A 200 2.99 -28.73 2.58
C LYS A 200 4.38 -28.18 2.91
N ASN A 201 5.41 -28.90 2.50
CA ASN A 201 6.78 -28.41 2.56
C ASN A 201 6.94 -27.19 1.66
N ILE A 202 7.77 -26.24 2.11
CA ILE A 202 8.18 -25.14 1.24
C ILE A 202 9.00 -25.68 0.07
N SER A 203 8.97 -24.95 -1.05
CA SER A 203 9.83 -25.23 -2.20
C SER A 203 10.74 -24.05 -2.56
N ARG A 204 10.61 -22.93 -1.84
CA ARG A 204 11.32 -21.69 -2.13
C ARG A 204 11.58 -20.86 -0.89
N ILE A 205 12.71 -20.18 -0.88
CA ILE A 205 13.05 -19.15 0.11
C ILE A 205 13.21 -17.78 -0.55
N TYR A 206 12.67 -16.76 0.10
CA TYR A 206 12.92 -15.36 -0.22
C TYR A 206 14.08 -14.89 0.66
N VAL A 207 15.12 -14.33 0.05
CA VAL A 207 16.38 -13.96 0.71
C VAL A 207 16.69 -12.51 0.44
N GLY A 208 17.04 -11.75 1.47
CA GLY A 208 17.24 -10.31 1.37
C GLY A 208 16.09 -9.56 2.03
N ASN A 209 16.01 -8.24 1.83
CA ASN A 209 15.00 -7.45 2.49
C ASN A 209 14.45 -6.39 1.53
N GLU A 210 13.14 -6.42 1.30
CA GLU A 210 12.46 -5.48 0.40
C GLU A 210 12.39 -4.06 0.96
N PHE A 211 12.56 -3.90 2.26
CA PHE A 211 12.32 -2.65 2.96
C PHE A 211 13.62 -1.94 3.34
N CYS A 212 14.62 -2.66 3.86
CA CYS A 212 15.83 -2.08 4.43
C CYS A 212 17.12 -2.65 3.81
N HIS A 213 17.88 -1.82 3.10
CA HIS A 213 19.16 -2.20 2.49
C HIS A 213 20.23 -2.64 3.50
N ASN A 214 20.12 -2.23 4.77
CA ASN A 214 21.07 -2.63 5.81
C ASN A 214 20.85 -4.06 6.31
N LEU A 215 19.70 -4.67 6.01
CA LEU A 215 19.39 -6.07 6.32
C LEU A 215 19.68 -7.02 5.15
N PHE A 216 20.12 -6.48 4.02
CA PHE A 216 20.56 -7.29 2.89
C PHE A 216 21.85 -8.03 3.27
N PRO A 217 21.96 -9.35 3.00
CA PRO A 217 23.08 -10.15 3.45
C PRO A 217 24.40 -9.68 2.82
N SER A 218 25.51 -10.04 3.44
CA SER A 218 26.80 -9.90 2.76
C SER A 218 26.83 -10.79 1.51
N LYS A 219 27.60 -10.37 0.51
CA LYS A 219 27.81 -11.10 -0.74
C LYS A 219 28.19 -12.58 -0.53
N ARG A 220 29.17 -12.87 0.33
CA ARG A 220 29.55 -14.25 0.68
C ARG A 220 28.38 -15.03 1.28
N MET A 221 27.72 -14.45 2.29
CA MET A 221 26.57 -15.08 2.96
C MET A 221 25.43 -15.36 1.97
N LEU A 222 25.15 -14.44 1.04
CA LEU A 222 24.13 -14.64 0.01
C LEU A 222 24.45 -15.85 -0.88
N ILE A 223 25.70 -15.97 -1.36
CA ILE A 223 26.12 -17.11 -2.18
C ILE A 223 26.08 -18.42 -1.37
N ASP A 224 26.47 -18.40 -0.10
CA ASP A 224 26.40 -19.57 0.77
C ASP A 224 24.93 -20.04 0.96
N ILE A 225 23.99 -19.09 1.13
CA ILE A 225 22.54 -19.37 1.19
C ILE A 225 22.06 -19.97 -0.13
N ILE A 226 22.44 -19.39 -1.28
CA ILE A 226 22.05 -19.88 -2.60
C ILE A 226 22.54 -21.32 -2.83
N LYS A 227 23.80 -21.60 -2.49
CA LYS A 227 24.39 -22.95 -2.60
C LYS A 227 23.66 -23.95 -1.72
N LYS A 228 23.38 -23.59 -0.47
CA LYS A 228 22.65 -24.46 0.47
C LYS A 228 21.24 -24.74 -0.03
N ALA A 229 20.49 -23.71 -0.42
CA ALA A 229 19.14 -23.86 -0.96
C ALA A 229 19.12 -24.79 -2.18
N ASN A 230 20.06 -24.63 -3.12
CA ASN A 230 20.18 -25.52 -4.26
C ASN A 230 20.49 -26.97 -3.87
N ASN A 231 21.35 -27.20 -2.88
CA ASN A 231 21.65 -28.54 -2.37
C ASN A 231 20.45 -29.18 -1.66
N GLU A 232 19.58 -28.37 -1.05
CA GLU A 232 18.34 -28.80 -0.41
C GLU A 232 17.15 -28.89 -1.37
N GLY A 233 17.36 -28.62 -2.67
CA GLY A 233 16.30 -28.65 -3.69
C GLY A 233 15.30 -27.50 -3.59
N LEU A 234 15.67 -26.40 -2.94
CA LEU A 234 14.88 -25.18 -2.83
C LEU A 234 15.24 -24.19 -3.92
N GLU A 235 14.21 -23.54 -4.45
CA GLU A 235 14.36 -22.39 -5.33
C GLU A 235 14.64 -21.12 -4.50
N VAL A 236 15.29 -20.13 -5.13
CA VAL A 236 15.66 -18.87 -4.45
C VAL A 236 15.07 -17.68 -5.18
N THR A 237 14.49 -16.77 -4.40
CA THR A 237 14.10 -15.43 -4.85
C THR A 237 14.87 -14.39 -4.03
N ILE A 238 15.58 -13.49 -4.68
CA ILE A 238 16.42 -12.48 -4.02
C ILE A 238 15.68 -11.14 -3.97
N CYS A 239 15.48 -10.63 -2.77
CA CYS A 239 14.72 -9.42 -2.50
C CYS A 239 15.61 -8.19 -2.36
N PHE A 240 15.60 -7.32 -3.37
CA PHE A 240 16.22 -6.00 -3.27
C PHE A 240 15.20 -4.96 -2.81
N THR A 241 15.68 -4.01 -2.01
CA THR A 241 14.91 -2.82 -1.64
C THR A 241 15.08 -1.69 -2.69
N TYR A 242 14.60 -0.49 -2.37
CA TYR A 242 14.88 0.71 -3.16
C TYR A 242 16.38 0.96 -3.30
N VAL A 243 16.81 1.53 -4.43
CA VAL A 243 18.23 1.71 -4.73
C VAL A 243 18.66 3.13 -4.40
N ARG A 244 19.74 3.26 -3.61
CA ARG A 244 20.41 4.56 -3.43
C ARG A 244 21.60 4.63 -4.36
N GLU A 245 21.83 5.82 -4.91
CA GLU A 245 22.91 6.07 -5.86
C GLU A 245 24.29 5.64 -5.31
N CYS A 246 24.58 5.95 -4.05
CA CYS A 246 25.83 5.56 -3.39
C CYS A 246 26.01 4.04 -3.19
N TYR A 247 24.98 3.23 -3.42
CA TYR A 247 25.04 1.76 -3.33
C TYR A 247 24.94 1.05 -4.69
N ILE A 248 24.79 1.78 -5.80
CA ILE A 248 24.62 1.18 -7.14
C ILE A 248 25.77 0.23 -7.48
N ASP A 249 27.03 0.63 -7.27
CA ASP A 249 28.17 -0.22 -7.64
C ASP A 249 28.28 -1.47 -6.77
N LYS A 250 27.92 -1.35 -5.48
CA LYS A 250 27.80 -2.51 -4.58
C LYS A 250 26.73 -3.49 -5.09
N ILE A 251 25.57 -2.98 -5.50
CA ILE A 251 24.47 -3.80 -6.02
C ILE A 251 24.86 -4.46 -7.35
N LYS A 252 25.47 -3.73 -8.29
CA LYS A 252 26.02 -4.32 -9.53
C LYS A 252 26.99 -5.45 -9.23
N SER A 253 27.88 -5.26 -8.25
CA SER A 253 28.84 -6.28 -7.84
C SER A 253 28.17 -7.53 -7.26
N ILE A 254 27.04 -7.38 -6.56
CA ILE A 254 26.25 -8.51 -6.03
C ILE A 254 25.52 -9.23 -7.18
N ILE A 255 24.87 -8.48 -8.08
CA ILE A 255 24.14 -9.02 -9.24
C ILE A 255 25.08 -9.83 -10.16
N ASN A 256 26.29 -9.32 -10.41
CA ASN A 256 27.26 -10.05 -11.22
C ASN A 256 27.69 -11.37 -10.56
N GLU A 257 27.80 -11.42 -9.23
CA GLU A 257 28.15 -12.66 -8.54
C GLU A 257 27.03 -13.69 -8.56
N ILE A 258 25.79 -13.24 -8.35
CA ILE A 258 24.60 -14.09 -8.51
C ILE A 258 24.55 -14.63 -9.94
N TYR A 259 24.74 -13.78 -10.93
CA TYR A 259 24.72 -14.15 -12.34
C TYR A 259 25.81 -15.17 -12.69
N ASN A 260 27.04 -14.95 -12.22
CA ASN A 260 28.15 -15.89 -12.45
C ASN A 260 27.85 -17.25 -11.83
N TRP A 261 27.35 -17.28 -10.59
CA TRP A 261 26.95 -18.53 -9.95
C TRP A 261 25.84 -19.23 -10.73
N CYS A 262 24.83 -18.47 -11.20
CA CYS A 262 23.74 -19.01 -12.02
C CYS A 262 24.24 -19.64 -13.33
N ASN A 263 25.16 -18.96 -14.01
CA ASN A 263 25.76 -19.45 -15.25
C ASN A 263 26.60 -20.72 -15.03
N GLU A 264 27.44 -20.74 -14.00
CA GLU A 264 28.27 -21.91 -13.64
C GLU A 264 27.44 -23.15 -13.28
N ASN A 265 26.27 -22.95 -12.66
CA ASN A 265 25.41 -24.03 -12.21
C ASN A 265 24.22 -24.30 -13.16
N ASN A 266 24.10 -23.53 -14.24
CA ASN A 266 22.96 -23.52 -15.16
C ASN A 266 21.60 -23.45 -14.44
N LYS A 267 21.49 -22.51 -13.48
CA LYS A 267 20.30 -22.33 -12.62
C LYS A 267 19.76 -20.92 -12.79
N LYS A 268 18.43 -20.79 -12.88
CA LYS A 268 17.77 -19.49 -12.90
C LYS A 268 17.43 -19.05 -11.48
N ILE A 269 17.53 -17.76 -11.22
CA ILE A 269 17.14 -17.15 -9.95
C ILE A 269 16.16 -16.01 -10.21
N GLU A 270 15.16 -15.90 -9.34
CA GLU A 270 14.24 -14.76 -9.36
C GLU A 270 14.81 -13.59 -8.55
N ILE A 271 14.59 -12.37 -9.04
CA ILE A 271 14.97 -11.13 -8.38
C ILE A 271 13.75 -10.25 -8.23
N VAL A 272 13.35 -9.99 -6.99
CA VAL A 272 12.34 -8.99 -6.66
C VAL A 272 12.98 -7.61 -6.70
N ILE A 273 12.47 -6.76 -7.60
CA ILE A 273 12.91 -5.38 -7.74
C ILE A 273 11.89 -4.42 -7.12
N ASN A 274 12.39 -3.51 -6.30
CA ASN A 274 11.60 -2.46 -5.65
C ASN A 274 12.01 -1.04 -6.10
N ASP A 275 12.83 -0.96 -7.15
CA ASP A 275 13.30 0.27 -7.77
C ASP A 275 13.47 0.06 -9.28
N TRP A 276 13.01 1.01 -10.10
CA TRP A 276 13.17 0.93 -11.55
C TRP A 276 14.64 1.01 -12.00
N GLY A 277 15.52 1.60 -11.19
CA GLY A 277 16.96 1.61 -11.43
C GLY A 277 17.57 0.21 -11.55
N MET A 278 16.94 -0.80 -10.96
CA MET A 278 17.37 -2.20 -11.07
C MET A 278 17.30 -2.73 -12.51
N LEU A 279 16.39 -2.22 -13.36
CA LEU A 279 16.29 -2.64 -14.76
C LEU A 279 17.61 -2.43 -15.50
N LYS A 280 18.30 -1.31 -15.22
CA LYS A 280 19.61 -1.04 -15.82
C LYS A 280 20.72 -1.90 -15.21
N VAL A 281 20.62 -2.26 -13.93
CA VAL A 281 21.62 -3.08 -13.24
C VAL A 281 21.62 -4.52 -13.77
N VAL A 282 20.43 -5.06 -14.02
CA VAL A 282 20.22 -6.45 -14.50
C VAL A 282 20.17 -6.57 -16.02
N GLU A 283 20.46 -5.48 -16.74
CA GLU A 283 20.51 -5.48 -18.20
C GLU A 283 21.46 -6.57 -18.73
N ASN A 284 21.04 -7.26 -19.79
CA ASN A 284 21.73 -8.37 -20.45
C ASN A 284 22.02 -9.59 -19.54
N LYS A 285 21.13 -9.89 -18.59
CA LYS A 285 21.23 -11.05 -17.67
C LYS A 285 19.95 -11.88 -17.59
N GLN A 286 19.03 -11.69 -18.54
CA GLN A 286 17.68 -12.29 -18.56
C GLN A 286 17.69 -13.79 -18.87
N ASP A 287 18.80 -14.32 -19.37
CA ASP A 287 19.07 -15.74 -19.56
C ASP A 287 19.02 -16.51 -18.23
N TYR A 288 19.51 -15.91 -17.14
CA TYR A 288 19.54 -16.53 -15.82
C TYR A 288 18.74 -15.81 -14.73
N LEU A 289 18.49 -14.50 -14.87
CA LEU A 289 17.78 -13.71 -13.86
C LEU A 289 16.36 -13.39 -14.33
N THR A 290 15.37 -13.88 -13.59
CA THR A 290 13.95 -13.56 -13.82
C THR A 290 13.54 -12.42 -12.91
N LEU A 291 12.90 -11.38 -13.45
CA LEU A 291 12.48 -10.22 -12.65
C LEU A 291 11.05 -10.37 -12.13
N CYS A 292 10.88 -10.01 -10.86
CA CYS A 292 9.60 -9.95 -10.15
C CYS A 292 9.33 -8.50 -9.71
N LEU A 293 8.11 -8.00 -9.94
CA LEU A 293 7.70 -6.67 -9.47
C LEU A 293 7.42 -6.72 -7.97
N GLY A 294 8.28 -6.09 -7.16
CA GLY A 294 8.14 -6.07 -5.70
C GLY A 294 7.01 -5.19 -5.17
N VAL A 295 6.71 -5.37 -3.89
CA VAL A 295 5.55 -4.75 -3.22
C VAL A 295 5.64 -3.22 -3.14
N LEU A 296 6.85 -2.64 -3.20
CA LEU A 296 7.03 -1.18 -3.18
C LEU A 296 6.72 -0.52 -4.53
N LEU A 297 6.86 -1.27 -5.63
CA LEU A 297 6.46 -0.82 -6.97
C LEU A 297 5.01 -1.18 -7.29
N ASN A 298 4.49 -2.28 -6.72
CA ASN A 298 3.08 -2.63 -6.78
C ASN A 298 2.22 -1.79 -5.81
N LYS A 299 2.13 -0.48 -6.08
CA LYS A 299 1.49 0.50 -5.19
C LYS A 299 -0.01 0.29 -5.07
N ARG A 300 -0.51 0.28 -3.84
CA ARG A 300 -1.92 0.12 -3.47
C ARG A 300 -2.25 0.98 -2.26
N LYS A 301 -3.55 1.30 -2.08
CA LYS A 301 -4.05 1.97 -0.87
C LYS A 301 -4.23 0.93 0.23
N LYS A 302 -3.26 0.85 1.14
CA LYS A 302 -3.26 -0.14 2.24
C LYS A 302 -3.01 0.57 3.55
N ASP A 303 -4.02 0.61 4.42
CA ASP A 303 -3.90 1.06 5.80
C ASP A 303 -5.12 0.52 6.56
N PRO A 304 -4.98 -0.06 7.76
CA PRO A 304 -6.11 -0.59 8.52
C PRO A 304 -7.13 0.50 8.87
N ARG A 305 -6.72 1.78 8.87
CA ARG A 305 -7.62 2.91 9.12
C ARG A 305 -8.45 3.30 7.89
N TYR A 306 -8.22 2.70 6.71
CA TYR A 306 -9.05 2.99 5.53
C TYR A 306 -10.52 2.66 5.75
N ILE A 307 -10.83 1.69 6.62
CA ILE A 307 -12.20 1.28 6.92
C ILE A 307 -13.03 2.42 7.54
N TYR A 308 -12.37 3.38 8.20
CA TYR A 308 -13.01 4.55 8.80
C TYR A 308 -13.13 5.71 7.82
N LYS A 309 -12.70 5.60 6.56
CA LYS A 309 -12.91 6.70 5.62
C LYS A 309 -14.37 6.78 5.20
N ASN A 310 -14.90 7.99 5.15
CA ASN A 310 -16.19 8.31 4.53
C ASN A 310 -16.25 7.72 3.11
N GLY A 311 -17.33 7.00 2.82
CA GLY A 311 -17.52 6.31 1.54
C GLY A 311 -16.76 4.99 1.38
N TYR A 312 -16.12 4.45 2.43
CA TYR A 312 -15.34 3.21 2.30
C TYR A 312 -16.21 2.04 1.80
N ASN A 313 -17.39 1.82 2.39
CA ASN A 313 -18.24 0.68 2.03
C ASN A 313 -18.74 0.75 0.59
N GLU A 314 -19.04 1.96 0.13
CA GLU A 314 -19.55 2.28 -1.21
C GLU A 314 -18.45 2.15 -2.27
N ASN A 315 -17.20 2.48 -1.91
CA ASN A 315 -16.08 2.57 -2.85
C ASN A 315 -15.04 1.45 -2.69
N LYS A 316 -15.21 0.50 -1.75
CA LYS A 316 -14.22 -0.57 -1.49
C LYS A 316 -13.90 -1.45 -2.70
N ALA A 317 -14.82 -1.57 -3.66
CA ALA A 317 -14.55 -2.30 -4.90
C ALA A 317 -13.50 -1.58 -5.77
N LEU A 318 -13.51 -0.25 -5.79
CA LEU A 318 -12.60 0.57 -6.60
C LEU A 318 -11.15 0.53 -6.11
N ILE A 319 -10.93 0.19 -4.83
CA ILE A 319 -9.57 0.03 -4.29
C ILE A 319 -8.99 -1.37 -4.52
N GLY A 320 -9.80 -2.32 -4.99
CA GLY A 320 -9.34 -3.68 -5.33
C GLY A 320 -8.45 -3.71 -6.58
N ASP A 321 -8.61 -2.74 -7.48
CA ASP A 321 -7.77 -2.56 -8.66
C ASP A 321 -6.50 -1.75 -8.35
N ASN A 322 -5.44 -2.03 -9.10
CA ASN A 322 -4.20 -1.27 -9.10
C ASN A 322 -3.63 -1.12 -10.52
N SER A 323 -2.41 -0.60 -10.63
CA SER A 323 -1.77 -0.41 -11.93
C SER A 323 -1.61 -1.70 -12.74
N LEU A 324 -1.49 -2.87 -12.11
CA LEU A 324 -1.37 -4.17 -12.81
C LEU A 324 -2.63 -4.52 -13.61
N ASN A 325 -3.80 -3.99 -13.21
CA ASN A 325 -5.05 -4.16 -13.95
C ASN A 325 -5.12 -3.26 -15.20
N SER A 326 -4.16 -2.35 -15.39
CA SER A 326 -4.05 -1.52 -16.60
C SER A 326 -3.29 -2.24 -17.72
N LYS A 327 -3.85 -2.21 -18.93
CA LYS A 327 -3.21 -2.74 -20.13
C LYS A 327 -1.86 -2.07 -20.41
N ILE A 328 -1.79 -0.75 -20.30
CA ILE A 328 -0.55 0.02 -20.58
C ILE A 328 0.58 -0.41 -19.63
N PHE A 329 0.25 -0.61 -18.36
CA PHE A 329 1.27 -0.99 -17.37
C PHE A 329 1.70 -2.45 -17.52
N SER A 330 0.75 -3.36 -17.80
CA SER A 330 1.10 -4.77 -18.02
C SER A 330 1.95 -4.97 -19.30
N GLU A 331 1.69 -4.21 -20.37
CA GLU A 331 2.55 -4.18 -21.56
C GLU A 331 3.95 -3.67 -21.22
N PHE A 332 4.07 -2.56 -20.48
CA PHE A 332 5.35 -2.05 -20.01
C PHE A 332 6.15 -3.09 -19.19
N LEU A 333 5.50 -3.81 -18.28
CA LEU A 333 6.17 -4.84 -17.47
C LEU A 333 6.68 -5.99 -18.34
N LYS A 334 5.88 -6.42 -19.32
CA LYS A 334 6.26 -7.46 -20.28
C LYS A 334 7.46 -7.05 -21.14
N ASP A 335 7.46 -5.82 -21.65
CA ASP A 335 8.58 -5.26 -22.44
C ASP A 335 9.89 -5.21 -21.64
N ASN A 336 9.79 -5.13 -20.31
CA ASN A 336 10.92 -5.15 -19.39
C ASN A 336 11.23 -6.53 -18.79
N ASN A 337 10.65 -7.61 -19.32
CA ASN A 337 10.83 -9.00 -18.86
C ASN A 337 10.50 -9.21 -17.38
N ILE A 338 9.52 -8.47 -16.84
CA ILE A 338 9.00 -8.67 -15.50
C ILE A 338 7.79 -9.59 -15.58
N ASN A 339 7.93 -10.82 -15.08
CA ASN A 339 7.01 -11.92 -15.37
C ASN A 339 6.22 -12.43 -14.16
N ARG A 340 6.52 -11.88 -12.97
CA ARG A 340 5.86 -12.21 -11.71
C ARG A 340 5.59 -10.94 -10.91
N PHE A 341 4.46 -10.90 -10.21
CA PHE A 341 4.02 -9.71 -9.48
C PHE A 341 3.71 -10.04 -8.01
N GLU A 342 4.34 -9.31 -7.10
CA GLU A 342 4.18 -9.49 -5.65
C GLU A 342 2.93 -8.73 -5.17
N TYR A 343 1.94 -9.46 -4.66
CA TYR A 343 0.77 -8.97 -3.96
C TYR A 343 0.91 -9.23 -2.46
N GLU A 344 0.18 -8.50 -1.64
CA GLU A 344 0.03 -8.78 -0.21
C GLU A 344 -1.45 -8.83 0.15
N SER A 345 -1.82 -9.76 1.02
CA SER A 345 -3.16 -9.81 1.61
C SER A 345 -3.41 -8.55 2.43
N CYS A 346 -4.54 -7.91 2.19
CA CYS A 346 -5.00 -6.78 2.98
C CYS A 346 -6.52 -6.84 3.10
N GLY A 347 -7.10 -6.19 4.13
CA GLY A 347 -8.50 -6.35 4.57
C GLY A 347 -9.64 -5.96 3.60
N TYR A 348 -9.40 -5.97 2.29
CA TYR A 348 -10.40 -5.88 1.23
C TYR A 348 -10.05 -6.82 0.07
N LYS A 349 -11.04 -7.17 -0.75
CA LYS A 349 -10.84 -8.06 -1.91
C LYS A 349 -9.96 -7.39 -2.96
N LEU A 350 -8.92 -8.09 -3.41
CA LEU A 350 -8.05 -7.68 -4.51
C LEU A 350 -8.56 -8.23 -5.85
N ASN A 351 -8.40 -7.45 -6.91
CA ASN A 351 -8.60 -7.93 -8.27
C ASN A 351 -7.25 -8.38 -8.83
N ILE A 352 -7.01 -9.69 -8.82
CA ILE A 352 -5.76 -10.27 -9.32
C ILE A 352 -5.67 -10.03 -10.83
N ALA A 353 -4.57 -9.43 -11.27
CA ALA A 353 -4.31 -9.21 -12.69
C ALA A 353 -4.01 -10.53 -13.40
N LYS A 354 -3.81 -10.52 -14.73
CA LYS A 354 -3.31 -11.71 -15.42
C LYS A 354 -1.79 -11.81 -15.29
N GLY A 355 -1.28 -13.00 -15.00
CA GLY A 355 0.16 -13.25 -14.92
C GLY A 355 0.48 -14.32 -13.88
N ASN A 356 1.76 -14.36 -13.47
CA ASN A 356 2.19 -15.18 -12.35
C ASN A 356 2.27 -14.31 -11.10
N HIS A 357 1.81 -14.84 -9.97
CA HIS A 357 1.57 -14.02 -8.79
C HIS A 357 2.02 -14.69 -7.51
N THR A 358 2.61 -13.88 -6.65
CA THR A 358 2.94 -14.25 -5.29
C THR A 358 2.11 -13.43 -4.33
N LEU A 359 1.45 -14.08 -3.37
CA LEU A 359 0.67 -13.43 -2.32
C LEU A 359 1.41 -13.53 -0.99
N HIS A 360 1.83 -12.38 -0.46
CA HIS A 360 2.44 -12.22 0.85
C HIS A 360 1.35 -12.21 1.91
N MET A 361 1.53 -13.00 2.97
CA MET A 361 0.64 -13.01 4.13
C MET A 361 1.40 -13.44 5.39
N PRO A 362 0.92 -13.11 6.60
CA PRO A 362 -0.28 -12.30 6.89
C PRO A 362 -0.02 -10.79 6.94
N PHE A 363 1.23 -10.35 6.76
CA PHE A 363 1.57 -8.95 6.86
C PHE A 363 1.55 -8.24 5.52
N TYR A 364 1.08 -6.99 5.53
CA TYR A 364 1.20 -6.05 4.41
C TYR A 364 1.84 -4.74 4.86
N VAL A 365 2.63 -4.14 3.98
CA VAL A 365 3.26 -2.84 4.22
C VAL A 365 2.26 -1.71 3.97
N THR A 366 2.14 -0.78 4.92
CA THR A 366 1.32 0.43 4.77
C THR A 366 2.17 1.62 4.34
N ASN A 367 3.41 1.69 4.81
CA ASN A 367 4.34 2.76 4.50
C ASN A 367 5.79 2.27 4.64
N THR A 368 6.67 2.74 3.74
CA THR A 368 8.12 2.55 3.82
C THR A 368 8.82 3.88 3.61
N SER A 369 9.78 4.20 4.48
CA SER A 369 10.66 5.36 4.33
C SER A 369 12.02 4.92 3.80
N GLN A 370 12.69 5.74 2.99
CA GLN A 370 14.10 5.50 2.68
C GLN A 370 14.99 5.64 3.93
N TYR A 371 14.56 6.36 4.95
CA TYR A 371 15.32 6.57 6.17
C TYR A 371 14.72 5.79 7.33
N CYS A 372 15.59 5.23 8.18
CA CYS A 372 15.15 4.44 9.32
C CYS A 372 14.52 5.34 10.40
N THR A 373 13.21 5.22 10.55
CA THR A 373 12.40 5.89 11.58
C THR A 373 12.81 5.48 12.99
N LEU A 374 13.18 4.20 13.16
CA LEU A 374 13.61 3.67 14.45
C LEU A 374 14.95 4.25 14.88
N TYR A 375 15.92 4.32 13.96
CA TYR A 375 17.20 5.00 14.23
C TYR A 375 17.00 6.46 14.66
N ALA A 376 16.13 7.20 13.96
CA ALA A 376 15.82 8.59 14.33
C ALA A 376 15.21 8.69 15.73
N LYS A 377 14.30 7.77 16.09
CA LYS A 377 13.73 7.72 17.44
C LYS A 377 14.79 7.38 18.50
N CYS A 378 15.60 6.34 18.29
CA CYS A 378 16.62 5.92 19.26
C CYS A 378 17.72 6.98 19.47
N THR A 379 18.12 7.70 18.41
CA THR A 379 19.25 8.65 18.49
C THR A 379 18.84 10.10 18.72
N ARG A 380 17.61 10.49 18.34
CA ARG A 380 17.13 11.88 18.39
C ARG A 380 15.85 12.05 19.19
N MET A 381 15.33 10.98 19.78
CA MET A 381 14.03 10.92 20.47
C MET A 381 12.84 11.37 19.62
N ASN A 382 13.04 11.55 18.31
CA ASN A 382 12.05 12.09 17.39
C ASN A 382 12.08 11.30 16.07
N ARG A 383 10.97 10.60 15.79
CA ARG A 383 10.78 9.77 14.60
C ARG A 383 10.85 10.55 13.28
N GLY A 384 10.50 11.84 13.28
CA GLY A 384 10.49 12.69 12.09
C GLY A 384 11.87 13.24 11.70
N ARG A 385 12.85 13.23 12.62
CA ARG A 385 14.21 13.76 12.38
C ARG A 385 15.12 12.73 11.73
N GLN A 386 14.69 12.23 10.57
CA GLN A 386 15.36 11.19 9.81
C GLN A 386 16.54 11.73 9.01
N LYS A 387 17.63 10.96 8.93
CA LYS A 387 18.81 11.22 8.08
C LYS A 387 19.38 9.91 7.55
N LEU A 388 20.24 9.99 6.54
CA LEU A 388 21.00 8.83 6.06
C LEU A 388 21.94 8.34 7.17
N VAL A 389 21.97 7.03 7.39
CA VAL A 389 22.80 6.36 8.40
C VAL A 389 23.86 5.55 7.68
N MET A 390 25.14 5.86 7.90
CA MET A 390 26.26 5.18 7.22
C MET A 390 26.76 3.93 7.98
N GLY A 391 26.36 3.75 9.24
CA GLY A 391 26.64 2.57 10.04
C GLY A 391 25.40 2.19 10.84
N CYS A 392 24.67 1.16 10.39
CA CYS A 392 23.44 0.74 11.01
C CYS A 392 23.73 -0.04 12.30
N PRO A 393 23.29 0.44 13.49
CA PRO A 393 23.46 -0.30 14.75
C PRO A 393 22.44 -1.44 14.92
N MET A 394 21.56 -1.65 13.93
CA MET A 394 20.53 -2.69 13.94
C MET A 394 19.58 -2.64 15.15
N TYR A 395 19.17 -1.45 15.59
CA TYR A 395 18.16 -1.28 16.66
C TYR A 395 16.87 -2.07 16.44
N CYS A 396 16.53 -2.43 15.19
CA CYS A 396 15.37 -3.25 14.87
C CYS A 396 15.47 -4.71 15.35
N LYS A 397 16.61 -5.13 15.91
CA LYS A 397 16.75 -6.40 16.65
C LYS A 397 16.08 -6.32 18.02
N ASP A 398 16.23 -5.18 18.69
CA ASP A 398 15.83 -5.01 20.09
C ASP A 398 14.54 -4.19 20.23
N TYR A 399 14.26 -3.31 19.25
CA TYR A 399 13.18 -2.34 19.32
C TYR A 399 12.25 -2.40 18.12
N ILE A 400 10.99 -2.10 18.41
CA ILE A 400 9.91 -2.00 17.44
C ILE A 400 8.96 -0.88 17.86
N PHE A 401 8.24 -0.29 16.91
CA PHE A 401 7.16 0.64 17.24
C PHE A 401 5.88 -0.14 17.49
N SER A 402 5.37 -0.03 18.71
CA SER A 402 4.01 -0.44 19.04
C SER A 402 2.99 0.57 18.49
N TYR A 403 1.79 0.05 18.22
CA TYR A 403 0.61 0.81 17.83
C TYR A 403 -0.58 0.32 18.65
N PRO A 404 -1.66 1.12 18.75
CA PRO A 404 -2.87 0.69 19.41
C PRO A 404 -3.40 -0.65 18.91
N LYS A 405 -3.92 -1.49 19.83
CA LYS A 405 -4.30 -2.88 19.54
C LYS A 405 -5.28 -3.01 18.37
N HIS A 406 -6.29 -2.14 18.32
CA HIS A 406 -7.35 -2.20 17.29
C HIS A 406 -6.85 -1.94 15.87
N LEU A 407 -5.68 -1.33 15.70
CA LEU A 407 -5.10 -1.10 14.37
C LEU A 407 -4.44 -2.35 13.78
N LYS A 408 -4.10 -3.34 14.62
CA LYS A 408 -3.30 -4.52 14.21
C LYS A 408 -2.03 -4.11 13.42
N MET A 409 -1.26 -3.16 13.97
CA MET A 409 -0.09 -2.56 13.33
C MET A 409 1.20 -2.72 14.12
N VAL A 410 2.32 -2.71 13.39
CA VAL A 410 3.65 -2.70 13.97
C VAL A 410 4.63 -1.93 13.08
N GLY A 411 5.55 -1.17 13.67
CA GLY A 411 6.61 -0.52 12.91
C GLY A 411 7.96 -1.19 13.13
N LYS A 412 8.48 -1.87 12.12
CA LYS A 412 9.78 -2.54 12.14
C LYS A 412 10.63 -2.07 10.96
N TYR A 413 11.95 -2.14 11.11
CA TYR A 413 12.90 -1.68 10.08
C TYR A 413 12.74 -0.17 9.79
N ASN A 414 12.42 0.18 8.55
CA ASN A 414 12.08 1.51 8.06
C ASN A 414 10.64 1.57 7.53
N SER A 415 9.79 0.63 7.95
CA SER A 415 8.45 0.42 7.43
C SER A 415 7.41 0.27 8.55
N LEU A 416 6.15 0.42 8.16
CA LEU A 416 4.98 0.07 8.95
C LEU A 416 4.27 -1.10 8.29
N PHE A 417 3.94 -2.08 9.11
CA PHE A 417 3.24 -3.29 8.71
C PHE A 417 1.93 -3.40 9.45
N SER A 418 0.96 -3.98 8.77
CA SER A 418 -0.34 -4.32 9.31
C SER A 418 -0.59 -5.79 9.13
N PHE A 419 -1.29 -6.37 10.08
CA PHE A 419 -1.60 -7.78 10.12
C PHE A 419 -3.01 -8.02 9.59
N ASP A 420 -3.13 -8.96 8.64
CA ASP A 420 -4.39 -9.46 8.09
C ASP A 420 -4.47 -10.98 8.27
N ASP A 421 -5.27 -11.41 9.24
CA ASP A 421 -5.52 -12.81 9.57
C ASP A 421 -6.55 -13.49 8.66
N THR A 422 -7.20 -12.74 7.77
CA THR A 422 -8.33 -13.23 6.97
C THR A 422 -7.99 -14.53 6.24
N LEU A 423 -6.84 -14.61 5.59
CA LEU A 423 -6.46 -15.77 4.78
C LEU A 423 -5.87 -16.94 5.58
N LEU A 424 -5.47 -16.69 6.82
CA LEU A 424 -5.07 -17.74 7.76
C LEU A 424 -6.30 -18.35 8.46
N HIS A 425 -7.39 -17.60 8.59
CA HIS A 425 -8.63 -18.10 9.17
C HIS A 425 -9.61 -18.70 8.14
N ASP A 426 -9.72 -18.11 6.95
CA ASP A 426 -10.75 -18.45 5.96
C ASP A 426 -10.14 -19.15 4.73
N SER A 427 -10.20 -20.48 4.73
CA SER A 427 -9.71 -21.31 3.63
C SER A 427 -10.41 -21.04 2.31
N LYS A 428 -11.70 -20.72 2.32
CA LYS A 428 -12.46 -20.47 1.08
C LYS A 428 -11.99 -19.21 0.39
N LYS A 429 -11.66 -18.16 1.16
CA LYS A 429 -11.07 -16.94 0.58
C LYS A 429 -9.67 -17.19 0.01
N LEU A 430 -8.85 -18.01 0.68
CA LEU A 430 -7.56 -18.39 0.12
C LEU A 430 -7.75 -19.17 -1.20
N GLU A 431 -8.62 -20.20 -1.20
CA GLU A 431 -8.95 -20.98 -2.40
C GLU A 431 -9.47 -20.08 -3.53
N GLN A 432 -10.26 -19.07 -3.22
CA GLN A 432 -10.72 -18.08 -4.20
C GLN A 432 -9.55 -17.33 -4.84
N TYR A 433 -8.60 -16.83 -4.06
CA TYR A 433 -7.42 -16.14 -4.60
C TYR A 433 -6.55 -17.05 -5.47
N ILE A 434 -6.40 -18.31 -5.07
CA ILE A 434 -5.67 -19.32 -5.87
C ILE A 434 -6.36 -19.52 -7.22
N ASN A 435 -7.69 -19.70 -7.22
CA ASN A 435 -8.47 -19.83 -8.45
C ASN A 435 -8.48 -18.56 -9.31
N GLU A 436 -8.30 -17.38 -8.70
CA GLU A 436 -8.18 -16.09 -9.40
C GLU A 436 -6.77 -15.85 -9.97
N GLY A 437 -5.81 -16.74 -9.73
CA GLY A 437 -4.48 -16.73 -10.37
C GLY A 437 -3.28 -16.62 -9.41
N ILE A 438 -3.49 -16.65 -8.09
CA ILE A 438 -2.36 -16.75 -7.15
C ILE A 438 -1.74 -18.15 -7.22
N ASP A 439 -0.52 -18.23 -7.73
CA ASP A 439 0.23 -19.49 -7.87
C ASP A 439 1.32 -19.68 -6.81
N ARG A 440 1.64 -18.64 -6.02
CA ARG A 440 2.60 -18.73 -4.91
C ARG A 440 2.08 -18.02 -3.67
N ILE A 441 2.26 -18.65 -2.52
CA ILE A 441 2.03 -18.06 -1.20
C ILE A 441 3.39 -17.83 -0.55
N LEU A 442 3.66 -16.57 -0.17
CA LEU A 442 4.82 -16.22 0.64
C LEU A 442 4.37 -15.93 2.07
N LEU A 443 4.86 -16.75 3.00
CA LEU A 443 4.67 -16.54 4.43
C LEU A 443 5.75 -15.60 4.94
N ASN A 444 5.33 -14.45 5.45
CA ASN A 444 6.19 -13.46 6.05
C ASN A 444 5.59 -13.02 7.38
N PHE A 445 6.20 -13.42 8.49
CA PHE A 445 5.71 -13.19 9.85
C PHE A 445 6.41 -12.02 10.58
N ILE A 446 7.23 -11.25 9.85
CA ILE A 446 8.02 -10.04 10.20
C ILE A 446 8.69 -10.01 11.58
#